data_AF-A0A1G8PY27-F1
#
_entry.id   AF-A0A1G8PY27-F1
#
_cell.length_a   1.000
_cell.length_b   1.000
_cell.length_c   1.000
_cell.angle_alpha   90.00
_cell.angle_beta   90.00
_cell.angle_gamma   90.00
#
_symmetry.space_group_name_H-M   'P 1'
#
loop_
_entity.id
_entity.type
_entity.pdbx_description
1 polymer ?
#
loop_
_entity_poly.entity_id
_entity_poly.type
_entity_poly.pdbx_seq_one_letter_code
_entity_poly.pdbx_strand_id
1 'polypeptide(L)'
;MPRYLVERTFTDGLDIPMNADGVATCSAVVNANTKQDVTWVHSYVTTDKTSTFCIYDAPSPEAIRAAAEETQLPIDRITEVRVLDPYFYV
;
A
#
# COMPACT_ATOMS: atom_id res chain seq x y z
N MET A 1 -16.22 1.34 -0.56
CA MET A 1 -15.17 0.48 -1.14
C MET A 1 -14.67 -0.47 -0.07
N PRO A 2 -14.46 -1.76 -0.39
CA PRO A 2 -13.75 -2.69 0.48
C PRO A 2 -12.35 -2.18 0.85
N ARG A 3 -11.85 -2.61 2.01
CA ARG A 3 -10.53 -2.30 2.52
C ARG A 3 -9.65 -3.53 2.52
N TYR A 4 -8.40 -3.36 2.12
CA TYR A 4 -7.41 -4.42 1.99
C TYR A 4 -6.13 -4.07 2.74
N LEU A 5 -5.56 -5.07 3.41
CA LEU A 5 -4.19 -5.08 3.87
C LEU A 5 -3.34 -5.77 2.80
N VAL A 6 -2.28 -5.10 2.37
CA VAL A 6 -1.38 -5.62 1.35
C VAL A 6 0.03 -5.71 1.92
N GLU A 7 0.56 -6.92 1.94
CA GLU A 7 1.88 -7.25 2.49
C GLU A 7 2.91 -7.26 1.35
N ARG A 8 4.09 -6.67 1.59
CA ARG A 8 5.18 -6.62 0.60
C ARG A 8 6.54 -6.79 1.24
N THR A 9 7.43 -7.46 0.52
CA THR A 9 8.83 -7.64 0.86
C THR A 9 9.71 -6.89 -0.14
N PHE A 10 10.66 -6.11 0.37
CA PHE A 10 11.68 -5.38 -0.38
C PHE A 10 13.05 -5.96 -0.03
N THR A 11 13.65 -6.73 -0.94
CA THR A 11 14.92 -7.44 -0.69
C THR A 11 16.07 -6.52 -0.32
N ASP A 12 16.11 -5.32 -0.91
CA ASP A 12 17.14 -4.31 -0.69
C ASP A 12 16.69 -3.22 0.30
N GLY A 13 15.53 -3.42 0.94
CA GLY A 13 14.86 -2.43 1.78
C GLY A 13 14.10 -1.37 0.98
N LEU A 14 13.09 -0.78 1.63
CA LEU A 14 12.34 0.35 1.10
C LEU A 14 13.02 1.65 1.48
N ASP A 15 13.55 2.40 0.51
CA ASP A 15 14.05 3.75 0.75
C ASP A 15 13.22 4.79 0.02
N ILE A 16 12.47 5.59 0.79
CA ILE A 16 11.70 6.73 0.30
C ILE A 16 12.21 7.97 1.06
N PRO A 17 13.03 8.83 0.43
CA PRO A 17 13.57 10.01 1.10
C PRO A 17 12.49 11.06 1.36
N MET A 18 12.63 11.82 2.45
CA MET A 18 11.72 12.94 2.77
C MET A 18 12.10 14.22 1.99
N ASN A 19 12.11 14.12 0.66
CA ASN A 19 12.46 15.20 -0.25
C ASN A 19 11.61 15.11 -1.55
N ALA A 20 11.98 15.89 -2.58
CA ALA A 20 11.28 15.88 -3.86
C ALA A 20 11.29 14.51 -4.57
N ASP A 21 12.34 13.71 -4.40
CA ASP A 21 12.43 12.38 -5.01
C ASP A 21 11.41 11.42 -4.38
N GLY A 22 11.28 11.45 -3.04
CA GLY A 22 10.25 10.66 -2.36
C GLY A 22 8.83 11.11 -2.71
N VAL A 23 8.61 12.41 -2.88
CA VAL A 23 7.34 12.95 -3.39
C VAL A 23 7.04 12.40 -4.78
N ALA A 24 8.02 12.38 -5.69
CA ALA A 24 7.85 11.84 -7.03
C ALA A 24 7.52 10.34 -7.00
N THR A 25 8.25 9.55 -6.21
CA THR A 25 8.01 8.12 -6.01
C THR A 25 6.60 7.84 -5.50
N CYS A 26 6.18 8.51 -4.42
CA CYS A 26 4.83 8.35 -3.87
C CYS A 26 3.74 8.81 -4.85
N SER A 27 3.99 9.88 -5.60
CA SER A 27 3.04 10.39 -6.59
C SER A 27 2.83 9.43 -7.74
N ALA A 28 3.88 8.76 -8.22
CA ALA A 28 3.77 7.72 -9.25
C ALA A 28 2.86 6.58 -8.77
N VAL A 29 3.02 6.15 -7.51
CA VAL A 29 2.18 5.13 -6.90
C VAL A 29 0.72 5.58 -6.78
N VAL A 30 0.47 6.78 -6.28
CA VAL A 30 -0.88 7.34 -6.16
C VAL A 30 -1.56 7.46 -7.53
N ASN A 31 -0.83 7.89 -8.55
CA ASN A 31 -1.37 8.02 -9.91
C ASN A 31 -1.76 6.66 -10.51
N ALA A 32 -0.91 5.64 -10.39
CA ALA A 32 -1.24 4.29 -10.86
C ALA A 32 -2.45 3.71 -10.12
N ASN A 33 -2.52 3.91 -8.80
CA ASN A 33 -3.67 3.49 -8.00
C ASN A 33 -4.98 4.16 -8.48
N THR A 34 -4.94 5.48 -8.74
CA THR A 34 -6.11 6.24 -9.16
C THR A 34 -6.70 5.72 -10.48
N LYS A 35 -5.88 5.23 -11.40
CA LYS A 35 -6.34 4.63 -12.68
C LYS A 35 -7.16 3.36 -12.49
N GLN A 36 -7.03 2.69 -11.34
CA GLN A 36 -7.71 1.44 -10.99
C GLN A 36 -8.77 1.63 -9.89
N ASP A 37 -9.15 2.88 -9.59
CA ASP A 37 -10.01 3.24 -8.47
C ASP A 37 -9.48 2.73 -7.10
N VAL A 38 -8.16 2.65 -6.98
CA VAL A 38 -7.46 2.25 -5.75
C VAL A 38 -7.01 3.50 -5.00
N THR A 39 -7.16 3.50 -3.68
CA THR A 39 -6.67 4.55 -2.80
C THR A 39 -5.69 3.96 -1.78
N TRP A 40 -4.45 4.46 -1.78
CA TRP A 40 -3.48 4.15 -0.73
C TRP A 40 -3.79 5.00 0.51
N VAL A 41 -4.17 4.35 1.62
CA VAL A 41 -4.58 5.05 2.84
C VAL A 41 -3.36 5.41 3.69
N HIS A 42 -2.54 4.41 4.02
CA HIS A 42 -1.24 4.56 4.70
C HIS A 42 -0.49 3.23 4.68
N SER A 43 0.75 3.24 5.17
CA SER A 43 1.55 2.03 5.36
C SER A 43 2.27 2.03 6.69
N TYR A 44 2.44 0.83 7.24
CA TYR A 44 3.46 0.56 8.24
C TYR A 44 4.67 -0.05 7.55
N VAL A 45 5.86 0.32 8.01
CA VAL A 45 7.14 -0.18 7.51
C VAL A 45 7.89 -0.75 8.70
N THR A 46 8.48 -1.94 8.55
CA THR A 46 9.32 -2.53 9.58
C THR A 46 10.56 -1.67 9.83
N THR A 47 11.19 -1.79 11.00
CA THR A 47 12.34 -0.96 11.39
C THR A 47 13.57 -1.19 10.50
N ASP A 48 13.72 -2.38 9.94
CA ASP A 48 14.74 -2.75 8.96
C ASP A 48 14.36 -2.38 7.50
N LYS A 49 13.16 -1.83 7.30
CA LYS A 49 12.60 -1.41 6.02
C LYS A 49 12.40 -2.52 4.99
N THR A 50 12.49 -3.79 5.38
CA THR A 50 12.39 -4.93 4.44
C THR A 50 10.95 -5.36 4.19
N SER A 51 10.00 -5.01 5.07
CA SER A 51 8.59 -5.35 4.92
C SER A 51 7.67 -4.17 5.11
N THR A 52 6.55 -4.18 4.37
CA THR A 52 5.49 -3.18 4.52
C THR A 52 4.13 -3.82 4.65
N PHE A 53 3.27 -3.12 5.39
CA PHE A 53 1.88 -3.46 5.63
C PHE A 53 1.04 -2.25 5.21
N CYS A 54 0.54 -2.29 3.99
CA CYS A 54 -0.12 -1.15 3.37
C CYS A 54 -1.64 -1.32 3.42
N ILE A 55 -2.35 -0.29 3.86
CA ILE A 55 -3.81 -0.24 3.84
C ILE A 55 -4.28 0.46 2.57
N TYR A 56 -5.14 -0.23 1.81
CA TYR A 56 -5.73 0.27 0.58
C TYR A 56 -7.26 0.15 0.62
N ASP A 57 -7.96 1.13 0.06
CA ASP A 57 -9.36 1.00 -0.32
C ASP A 57 -9.41 0.78 -1.84
N ALA A 58 -10.16 -0.23 -2.29
CA ALA A 58 -10.18 -0.63 -3.70
C ALA A 58 -11.49 -1.37 -4.06
N PRO A 59 -11.89 -1.43 -5.34
CA PRO A 59 -13.06 -2.20 -5.76
C PRO A 59 -12.86 -3.72 -5.67
N SER A 60 -11.63 -4.21 -5.85
CA SER A 60 -11.27 -5.63 -5.80
C SER A 60 -9.77 -5.83 -5.55
N PRO A 61 -9.31 -7.03 -5.13
CA PRO A 61 -7.88 -7.33 -5.05
C PRO A 61 -7.19 -7.31 -6.42
N GLU A 62 -7.90 -7.57 -7.52
CA GLU A 62 -7.38 -7.51 -8.89
C GLU A 62 -7.00 -6.07 -9.29
N ALA A 63 -7.79 -5.07 -8.88
CA ALA A 63 -7.47 -3.66 -9.11
C ALA A 63 -6.14 -3.25 -8.43
N ILE A 64 -5.89 -3.75 -7.21
CA ILE A 64 -4.62 -3.54 -6.49
C ILE A 64 -3.46 -4.18 -7.25
N ARG A 65 -3.64 -5.41 -7.78
CA ARG A 65 -2.60 -6.08 -8.58
C ARG A 65 -2.28 -5.30 -9.86
N ALA A 66 -3.31 -4.81 -10.57
CA ALA A 66 -3.12 -4.02 -11.78
C ALA A 66 -2.35 -2.71 -11.51
N ALA A 67 -2.66 -2.00 -10.41
CA ALA A 67 -1.94 -0.79 -10.03
C ALA A 67 -0.49 -1.07 -9.61
N ALA A 68 -0.24 -2.21 -8.94
CA ALA A 68 1.10 -2.64 -8.55
C ALA A 68 1.95 -3.08 -9.75
N GLU A 69 1.35 -3.69 -10.76
CA GLU A 69 2.03 -4.06 -12.01
C GLU A 69 2.58 -2.82 -12.74
N GLU A 70 1.80 -1.74 -12.80
CA GLU A 70 2.23 -0.47 -13.41
C GLU A 70 3.42 0.18 -12.66
N THR A 71 3.48 -0.01 -11.35
CA THR A 71 4.51 0.59 -10.47
C THR A 71 5.64 -0.37 -10.13
N GLN A 72 5.56 -1.62 -10.62
CA GLN A 72 6.47 -2.72 -10.29
C GLN A 72 6.63 -2.96 -8.78
N LEU A 73 5.62 -2.60 -7.98
CA LEU A 73 5.64 -2.86 -6.55
C LEU A 73 5.37 -4.34 -6.29
N PRO A 74 6.17 -5.00 -5.43
CA PRO A 74 5.92 -6.39 -5.06
C PRO A 74 4.58 -6.51 -4.32
N ILE A 75 3.93 -7.67 -4.45
CA ILE A 75 2.76 -8.06 -3.67
C ILE A 75 2.97 -9.50 -3.23
N ASP A 76 3.10 -9.70 -1.91
CA ASP A 76 3.17 -11.05 -1.35
C ASP A 76 1.76 -11.57 -1.05
N ARG A 77 0.91 -10.71 -0.47
CA ARG A 77 -0.45 -11.08 -0.06
C ARG A 77 -1.38 -9.89 -0.06
N ILE A 78 -2.63 -10.13 -0.44
CA ILE A 78 -3.75 -9.19 -0.31
C ILE A 78 -4.82 -9.86 0.54
N THR A 79 -5.19 -9.21 1.64
CA THR A 79 -6.22 -9.69 2.57
C THR A 79 -7.29 -8.61 2.71
N GLU A 80 -8.56 -8.96 2.50
CA GLU A 80 -9.65 -8.04 2.81
C GLU A 80 -9.80 -7.92 4.33
N VAL A 81 -9.87 -6.70 4.85
CA VAL A 81 -9.88 -6.41 6.29
C VAL A 81 -10.99 -5.43 6.67
N ARG A 82 -11.24 -5.31 7.98
CA ARG A 82 -12.13 -4.31 8.59
C ARG A 82 -11.42 -3.69 9.78
N VAL A 83 -11.69 -2.42 10.06
CA VAL A 83 -11.15 -1.76 11.25
C VAL A 83 -11.82 -2.35 12.49
N LEU A 84 -11.00 -2.82 13.43
CA LEU A 84 -11.41 -3.15 14.78
C LEU A 84 -10.62 -2.24 15.72
N ASP A 85 -11.25 -1.16 16.18
CA ASP A 85 -10.69 -0.30 17.20
C ASP A 85 -11.32 -0.67 18.56
N PRO A 86 -10.56 -1.28 19.48
CA PRO A 86 -11.11 -1.68 20.78
C PRO A 86 -11.51 -0.48 21.64
N TYR A 87 -10.93 0.70 21.42
CA TYR A 87 -11.24 1.89 22.21
C TYR A 87 -12.59 2.53 21.85
N PHE A 88 -13.22 2.10 20.75
CA PHE A 88 -14.61 2.48 20.46
C PHE A 88 -15.62 1.85 21.44
N TYR A 89 -15.21 0.82 22.19
CA TYR A 89 -16.06 0.04 23.07
C TYR A 89 -15.79 0.27 24.56
N VAL A 90 -14.87 1.19 24.91
CA VAL A 90 -14.54 1.55 26.30
C VAL A 90 -14.92 2.99 26.62
#